data_AF-A0A7C1AEU3-F1
#
_entry.id   AF-A0A7C1AEU3-F1
#
_cell.length_a   1.000
_cell.length_b   1.000
_cell.length_c   1.000
_cell.angle_alpha   90.00
_cell.angle_beta   90.00
_cell.angle_gamma   90.00
#
_symmetry.space_group_name_H-M   'P 1'
#
loop_
_entity.id
_entity.type
_entity.pdbx_description
1 polymer ?
#
loop_
_entity_poly.entity_id
_entity_poly.type
_entity_poly.pdbx_seq_one_letter_code
_entity_poly.pdbx_strand_id
1 'polypeptide(L)'
;MYLKKLLKLHTTLAFRLTFWYTAIFVISFSLAFFGIYFLTVSTIHERVDQELLSDKTEFASLLVYGLDTVKDEIEIETESEGANKIFFRILTLTGEELAVSNLTSWGNVEIDKTALTRLKSGT
;
A
#
# COMPACT_ATOMS: atom_id res chain seq x y z
N MET A 1 -28.25 -40.53 2.73
CA MET A 1 -28.86 -40.89 1.42
C MET A 1 -28.53 -39.89 0.30
N TYR A 2 -28.36 -38.60 0.58
CA TYR A 2 -27.99 -37.56 -0.41
C TYR A 2 -26.59 -37.70 -1.03
N LEU A 3 -25.59 -38.14 -0.25
CA LEU A 3 -24.21 -38.34 -0.74
C LEU A 3 -24.11 -39.36 -1.90
N LYS A 4 -24.88 -40.45 -1.84
CA LYS A 4 -24.94 -41.48 -2.90
C LYS A 4 -25.56 -40.95 -4.19
N LYS A 5 -26.41 -39.92 -4.12
CA LYS A 5 -27.06 -39.27 -5.26
C LYS A 5 -26.13 -38.26 -5.94
N LEU A 6 -25.30 -37.56 -5.15
CA LEU A 6 -24.23 -36.69 -5.65
C LEU A 6 -23.13 -37.48 -6.37
N LEU A 7 -22.74 -38.66 -5.85
CA LEU A 7 -21.78 -39.54 -6.54
C LEU A 7 -22.29 -40.09 -7.88
N LYS A 8 -23.61 -40.28 -8.05
CA LYS A 8 -24.20 -40.74 -9.33
C LYS A 8 -24.34 -39.61 -10.37
N LEU A 9 -24.33 -38.35 -9.96
CA LEU A 9 -24.31 -37.21 -10.88
C LEU A 9 -22.94 -37.05 -11.56
N HIS A 10 -21.86 -37.46 -10.90
CA HIS A 10 -20.51 -37.46 -11.45
C HIS A 10 -20.34 -38.37 -12.69
N THR A 11 -21.20 -39.38 -12.85
CA THR A 11 -21.16 -40.31 -13.99
C THR A 11 -21.94 -39.85 -15.23
N THR A 12 -22.68 -38.74 -15.14
CA THR A 12 -23.46 -38.22 -16.26
C THR A 12 -22.61 -37.36 -17.20
N LEU A 13 -22.79 -37.52 -18.52
CA LEU A 13 -22.05 -36.81 -19.56
C LEU A 13 -22.07 -35.29 -19.37
N ALA A 14 -23.23 -34.75 -18.99
CA ALA A 14 -23.43 -33.33 -18.70
C ALA A 14 -22.57 -32.82 -17.55
N PHE A 15 -22.36 -33.62 -16.48
CA PHE A 15 -21.55 -33.21 -15.33
C PHE A 15 -20.08 -33.09 -15.69
N ARG A 16 -19.52 -34.05 -16.45
CA ARG A 16 -18.13 -33.97 -16.92
C ARG A 16 -17.92 -32.74 -17.80
N LEU A 17 -18.89 -32.43 -18.66
CA LEU A 17 -18.83 -31.29 -19.55
C LEU A 17 -18.85 -29.98 -18.74
N THR A 18 -19.82 -29.80 -17.85
CA THR A 18 -19.89 -28.62 -16.97
C THR A 18 -18.63 -28.48 -16.13
N PHE A 19 -18.11 -29.56 -15.56
CA PHE A 19 -16.88 -29.52 -14.76
C PHE A 19 -15.68 -29.01 -15.58
N TRP A 20 -15.48 -29.52 -16.80
CA TRP A 20 -14.39 -29.05 -17.67
C TRP A 20 -14.58 -27.59 -18.11
N TYR A 21 -15.79 -27.18 -18.50
CA TYR A 21 -16.04 -25.80 -18.88
C TYR A 21 -15.88 -24.84 -17.70
N THR A 22 -16.37 -25.20 -16.52
CA THR A 22 -16.16 -24.42 -15.30
C THR A 22 -14.69 -24.35 -14.93
N ALA A 23 -13.94 -25.46 -15.02
CA ALA A 23 -12.51 -25.46 -14.73
C ALA A 23 -11.74 -24.53 -15.67
N ILE A 24 -11.98 -24.63 -16.99
CA ILE A 24 -11.36 -23.74 -17.98
C ILE A 24 -11.74 -22.29 -17.71
N PHE A 25 -13.03 -22.01 -17.47
CA PHE A 25 -13.50 -20.66 -17.17
C PHE A 25 -12.84 -20.09 -15.91
N VAL A 26 -12.77 -20.86 -14.82
CA VAL A 26 -12.13 -20.43 -13.57
C VAL A 26 -10.64 -20.17 -13.79
N ILE A 27 -9.94 -21.02 -14.54
CA ILE A 27 -8.51 -20.82 -14.84
C ILE A 27 -8.31 -19.55 -15.68
N SER A 28 -9.10 -19.38 -16.75
CA SER A 28 -9.00 -18.19 -17.61
C SER A 28 -9.36 -16.92 -16.86
N PHE A 29 -10.43 -16.94 -16.07
CA PHE A 29 -10.85 -15.80 -15.25
C PHE A 29 -9.80 -15.46 -14.20
N SER A 30 -9.26 -16.47 -13.51
CA SER A 30 -8.20 -16.26 -12.52
C SER A 30 -6.96 -15.65 -13.16
N LEU A 31 -6.53 -16.15 -14.32
CA LEU A 31 -5.36 -15.60 -15.03
C LEU A 31 -5.57 -14.14 -15.42
N ALA A 32 -6.74 -13.81 -15.98
CA ALA A 32 -7.08 -12.43 -16.32
C ALA A 32 -7.14 -11.53 -15.07
N PHE A 33 -7.76 -12.02 -14.00
CA PHE A 33 -7.85 -11.31 -12.72
C PHE A 33 -6.46 -11.04 -12.14
N PHE A 34 -5.58 -12.03 -12.10
CA PHE A 34 -4.20 -11.86 -11.61
C PHE A 34 -3.40 -10.89 -12.47
N GLY A 35 -3.56 -10.94 -13.80
CA GLY A 35 -2.92 -9.98 -14.71
C GLY A 35 -3.34 -8.54 -14.43
N ILE A 36 -4.64 -8.30 -14.31
CA ILE A 36 -5.18 -6.96 -13.99
C ILE A 36 -4.74 -6.51 -12.60
N TYR A 37 -4.79 -7.42 -11.61
CA TYR A 37 -4.35 -7.12 -10.24
C TYR A 37 -2.88 -6.71 -10.22
N PHE A 38 -2.00 -7.48 -10.87
CA PHE A 38 -0.58 -7.18 -10.90
C PHE A 38 -0.29 -5.82 -11.55
N LEU A 39 -0.90 -5.55 -12.72
CA LEU A 39 -0.76 -4.25 -13.40
C LEU A 39 -1.25 -3.09 -12.54
N THR A 40 -2.39 -3.26 -11.89
CA THR A 40 -2.97 -2.23 -11.01
C THR A 40 -2.04 -1.93 -9.84
N VAL A 41 -1.56 -2.98 -9.17
CA VAL A 41 -0.66 -2.87 -8.02
C VAL A 41 0.67 -2.26 -8.44
N SER A 42 1.26 -2.67 -9.57
CA SER A 42 2.52 -2.10 -10.03
C SER A 42 2.40 -0.62 -10.36
N THR A 43 1.32 -0.20 -11.03
CA THR A 43 1.11 1.21 -11.36
C THR A 43 0.80 2.06 -10.12
N ILE A 44 0.06 1.52 -9.16
CA ILE A 44 -0.18 2.22 -7.90
C ILE A 44 1.11 2.40 -7.12
N HIS A 45 1.92 1.34 -6.97
CA HIS A 45 3.21 1.44 -6.28
C HIS A 45 4.15 2.44 -6.95
N GLU A 46 4.26 2.41 -8.28
CA GLU A 46 5.11 3.36 -8.99
C GLU A 46 4.67 4.81 -8.77
N ARG A 47 3.36 5.08 -8.76
CA ARG A 47 2.83 6.42 -8.49
C ARG A 47 3.10 6.87 -7.06
N VAL A 48 2.85 5.99 -6.08
CA VAL A 48 3.12 6.26 -4.67
C VAL A 48 4.61 6.53 -4.45
N ASP A 49 5.50 5.74 -5.08
CA ASP A 49 6.94 5.94 -4.97
C ASP A 49 7.37 7.29 -5.58
N GLN A 50 6.77 7.68 -6.72
CA GLN A 50 7.04 8.97 -7.35
C GLN A 50 6.55 10.15 -6.52
N GLU A 51 5.36 10.04 -5.93
CA GLU A 51 4.77 11.02 -5.02
C GLU A 51 5.67 11.21 -3.79
N LEU A 52 6.01 10.14 -3.06
CA LEU A 52 6.91 10.20 -1.90
C LEU A 52 8.29 10.79 -2.22
N LEU A 53 8.82 10.55 -3.43
CA LEU A 53 10.09 11.16 -3.86
C LEU A 53 9.94 12.65 -4.19
N SER A 54 8.80 13.05 -4.74
CA SER A 54 8.45 14.45 -5.00
C SER A 54 8.38 15.21 -3.68
N ASP A 55 7.57 14.71 -2.73
CA ASP A 55 7.35 15.35 -1.43
C ASP A 55 8.66 15.46 -0.66
N LYS A 56 9.48 14.40 -0.67
CA LYS A 56 10.83 14.44 -0.09
C LYS A 56 11.65 15.61 -0.65
N THR A 57 11.60 15.83 -1.96
CA THR A 57 12.38 16.88 -2.63
C THR A 57 11.83 18.27 -2.30
N GLU A 58 10.51 18.41 -2.26
CA GLU A 58 9.81 19.62 -1.86
C GLU A 58 10.14 20.01 -0.42
N PHE A 59 9.94 19.10 0.54
CA PHE A 59 10.26 19.32 1.95
C PHE A 59 11.74 19.59 2.18
N ALA A 60 12.64 18.93 1.44
CA ALA A 60 14.08 19.23 1.52
C ALA A 60 14.39 20.66 1.05
N SER A 61 13.65 21.18 0.06
CA SER A 61 13.79 22.57 -0.39
C SER A 61 13.24 23.56 0.64
N LEU A 62 12.12 23.22 1.29
CA LEU A 62 11.50 24.04 2.34
C LEU A 62 12.36 24.11 3.60
N LEU A 63 13.09 23.04 3.92
CA LEU A 63 13.97 22.98 5.09
C LEU A 63 15.07 24.05 5.07
N VAL A 64 15.46 24.55 3.89
CA VAL A 64 16.41 25.67 3.75
C VAL A 64 15.88 26.95 4.41
N TYR A 65 14.55 27.13 4.45
CA TYR A 65 13.89 28.26 5.10
C TYR A 65 13.63 28.04 6.60
N GLY A 66 14.03 26.88 7.14
CA GLY A 66 13.90 26.54 8.55
C GLY A 66 12.79 25.54 8.84
N LEU A 67 12.83 25.00 10.06
CA LEU A 67 11.93 23.93 10.51
C LEU A 67 10.47 24.40 10.64
N ASP A 68 10.24 25.66 11.00
CA ASP A 68 8.89 26.19 11.19
C ASP A 68 8.12 26.22 9.86
N THR A 69 8.76 26.62 8.76
CA THR A 69 8.19 26.57 7.40
C THR A 69 7.76 25.15 7.01
N VAL A 70 8.57 24.15 7.36
CA VAL A 70 8.26 22.74 7.07
C VAL A 70 7.07 22.26 7.90
N LYS A 71 6.94 22.72 9.16
CA LYS A 71 5.81 22.37 10.02
C LYS A 71 4.49 22.94 9.48
N ASP A 72 4.53 24.21 9.04
CA ASP A 72 3.36 24.87 8.46
C ASP A 72 2.89 24.13 7.20
N GLU A 73 3.82 23.75 6.31
CA GLU A 73 3.48 23.00 5.09
C GLU A 73 2.90 21.61 5.41
N ILE A 74 3.51 20.89 6.35
CA ILE A 74 3.01 19.58 6.81
C ILE A 74 1.55 19.66 7.30
N GLU A 75 1.21 20.72 8.03
CA GLU A 75 -0.16 20.93 8.52
C GLU A 75 -1.13 21.18 7.35
N ILE A 76 -0.77 22.07 6.43
CA ILE A 76 -1.56 22.39 5.23
C ILE A 76 -1.81 21.14 4.38
N GLU A 77 -0.77 20.36 4.10
CA GLU A 77 -0.86 19.16 3.26
C GLU A 77 -1.70 18.07 3.94
N THR A 78 -1.47 17.84 5.24
CA THR A 78 -2.25 16.86 6.01
C THR A 78 -3.74 17.24 6.07
N GLU A 79 -4.07 18.52 6.20
CA GLU A 79 -5.46 19.00 6.18
C GLU A 79 -6.10 18.88 4.80
N SER A 80 -5.34 19.17 3.73
CA SER A 80 -5.79 19.11 2.34
C SER A 80 -6.08 17.67 1.88
N GLU A 81 -5.16 16.75 2.12
CA GLU A 81 -5.28 15.35 1.68
C GLU A 81 -6.18 14.52 2.59
N GLY A 82 -6.18 14.90 3.87
CA GLY A 82 -6.85 14.24 4.98
C GLY A 82 -5.89 13.45 5.85
N ALA A 83 -5.93 13.74 7.16
CA ALA A 83 -5.13 13.07 8.20
C ALA A 83 -5.38 11.55 8.34
N ASN A 84 -6.28 10.97 7.55
CA ASN A 84 -6.52 9.53 7.47
C ASN A 84 -5.91 8.87 6.23
N LYS A 85 -5.24 9.64 5.36
CA LYS A 85 -4.61 9.16 4.12
C LYS A 85 -3.10 9.36 4.12
N ILE A 86 -2.64 10.49 4.66
CA ILE A 86 -1.23 10.82 4.80
C ILE A 86 -0.89 11.25 6.23
N PHE A 87 0.37 11.11 6.60
CA PHE A 87 0.96 11.73 7.79
C PHE A 87 2.43 12.04 7.55
N PHE A 88 2.97 12.98 8.30
CA PHE A 88 4.38 13.35 8.24
C PHE A 88 5.01 13.32 9.63
N ARG A 89 6.28 12.91 9.68
CA ARG A 89 7.11 12.94 10.88
C ARG A 89 8.50 13.41 10.51
N ILE A 90 8.96 14.45 11.20
CA ILE A 90 10.33 14.94 11.09
C ILE A 90 11.10 14.37 12.26
N LEU A 91 12.14 13.59 11.96
CA LEU A 91 12.96 12.92 12.95
C LEU A 91 14.41 13.37 12.86
N THR A 92 15.09 13.39 14.00
CA THR A 92 16.55 13.40 14.03
C THR A 92 17.10 12.03 13.63
N LEU A 93 18.38 11.97 13.28
CA LEU A 93 19.07 10.69 13.01
C LEU A 93 19.16 9.76 14.24
N THR A 94 18.89 10.28 15.45
CA THR A 94 18.81 9.46 16.67
C THR A 94 17.40 8.93 16.93
N GLY A 95 16.41 9.32 16.11
CA GLY A 95 15.01 8.93 16.24
C GLY A 95 14.21 9.80 17.21
N GLU A 96 14.72 10.98 17.56
CA GLU A 96 13.95 11.99 18.28
C GLU A 96 13.00 12.70 17.31
N GLU A 97 11.76 12.90 17.72
CA GLU A 97 10.74 13.55 16.90
C GLU A 97 10.82 15.07 17.05
N LEU A 98 11.08 15.76 15.95
CA LEU A 98 11.15 17.23 15.86
C LEU A 98 9.79 17.85 15.52
N ALA A 99 8.98 17.14 14.73
CA ALA A 99 7.64 17.53 14.35
C ALA A 99 6.83 16.31 13.92
N VAL A 100 5.51 16.40 14.07
CA VAL A 100 4.57 15.36 13.66
C VAL A 100 3.26 16.00 13.23
N SER A 101 2.66 15.49 12.17
CA SER A 101 1.33 15.88 11.74
C SER A 101 0.24 15.16 12.55
N ASN A 102 -1.02 15.40 12.22
CA ASN A 102 -2.13 14.74 12.90
C ASN A 102 -2.12 13.21 12.68
N LEU A 103 -1.76 12.46 13.73
CA LEU A 103 -1.73 11.00 13.74
C LEU A 103 -3.01 10.34 14.26
N THR A 104 -4.09 11.09 14.54
CA THR A 104 -5.28 10.56 15.24
C THR A 104 -5.92 9.36 14.53
N SER A 105 -5.90 9.35 13.20
CA SER A 105 -6.45 8.27 12.37
C SER A 105 -5.51 7.07 12.24
N TRP A 106 -4.26 7.23 12.66
CA TRP A 106 -3.20 6.24 12.54
C TRP A 106 -3.01 5.55 13.89
N GLY A 107 -2.75 4.24 13.86
CA GLY A 107 -2.46 3.48 15.07
C GLY A 107 -1.09 3.86 15.67
N ASN A 108 -0.55 2.97 16.51
CA ASN A 108 0.81 3.14 17.01
C ASN A 108 1.82 2.90 15.88
N VAL A 109 2.25 3.97 15.20
CA VAL A 109 3.29 3.92 14.16
C VAL A 109 4.66 4.08 14.82
N GLU A 110 5.36 2.98 14.98
CA GLU A 110 6.69 2.96 15.60
C GLU A 110 7.76 3.53 14.67
N ILE A 111 8.79 4.15 15.27
CA ILE A 111 9.98 4.59 14.53
C ILE A 111 10.91 3.40 14.35
N ASP A 112 11.20 3.02 13.11
CA ASP A 112 12.16 1.97 12.80
C ASP A 112 13.61 2.46 12.99
N LYS A 113 14.23 2.02 14.09
CA LYS A 113 15.63 2.33 14.42
C LYS A 113 16.61 1.69 13.43
N THR A 114 16.27 0.57 12.82
CA THR A 114 17.09 -0.08 11.78
C THR A 114 17.11 0.78 10.51
N ALA A 115 15.97 1.33 10.12
CA ALA A 115 15.89 2.28 8.99
C ALA A 115 16.74 3.54 9.24
N LEU A 116 16.67 4.12 10.43
CA LEU A 116 17.51 5.28 10.81
C LEU A 116 19.01 4.96 10.80
N THR A 117 19.37 3.75 11.23
CA THR A 117 20.77 3.29 11.22
C THR A 117 21.30 3.20 9.79
N ARG A 118 20.50 2.66 8.86
CA ARG A 118 20.81 2.58 7.43
C ARG A 118 21.00 3.96 6.80
N LEU A 119 20.11 4.90 7.11
CA LEU A 119 20.24 6.29 6.68
C LEU A 119 21.55 6.93 7.18
N LYS A 120 21.92 6.66 8.45
CA LYS A 120 23.19 7.16 9.02
C LYS A 120 24.43 6.54 8.37
N SER A 121 24.37 5.27 7.97
CA SER A 121 25.49 4.59 7.29
C SER A 121 25.57 4.86 5.79
N GLY A 122 24.59 5.54 5.20
CA GLY A 122 24.55 5.85 3.77
C GLY A 122 24.31 4.62 2.89
N THR A 123 23.69 3.57 3.45
CA THR A 123 23.42 2.27 2.81
C THR A 123 21.96 1.90 3.00
#